data_AF-A0A8H4URT1-F1
#
_entry.id   AF-A0A8H4URT1-F1
#
_cell.length_a   1.000
_cell.length_b   1.000
_cell.length_c   1.000
_cell.angle_alpha   90.00
_cell.angle_beta   90.00
_cell.angle_gamma   90.00
#
_symmetry.space_group_name_H-M   'P 1'
#
loop_
_entity.id
_entity.type
_entity.pdbx_description
1 polymer ?
#
loop_
_entity_poly.entity_id
_entity_poly.type
_entity_poly.pdbx_seq_one_letter_code
_entity_poly.pdbx_strand_id
1 'polypeptide(L)'
;MFSVRNAVLSLAAISSISGTVFAEHLRVVWSASHSNSIGPPSGDSSHSSSFAVFNDAEEALYSADNPDDHSPCYNTGDGRTFSLTSGCWNQDYQFKCKSSFGGNPKKCEILDADGNSLAEGDSDVSESFRVISIDQEGSCVAEFDTGDDEGCSTDDEFSVA
;
A
#
# COMPACT_ATOMS: atom_id res chain seq x y z
N MET A 1 14.36 69.44 23.94
CA MET A 1 14.01 68.13 24.52
C MET A 1 13.83 67.17 23.37
N PHE A 2 14.75 66.21 23.20
CA PHE A 2 14.78 65.33 22.04
C PHE A 2 13.79 64.18 22.17
N SER A 3 13.06 63.98 21.08
CA SER A 3 12.09 62.93 20.77
C SER A 3 12.73 61.55 20.72
N VAL A 4 12.05 60.52 21.25
CA VAL A 4 12.26 59.13 20.85
C VAL A 4 10.90 58.44 20.77
N ARG A 5 10.36 58.38 19.55
CA ARG A 5 9.29 57.45 19.18
C ARG A 5 9.92 56.05 19.11
N ASN A 6 9.55 55.14 20.01
CA ASN A 6 9.96 53.75 19.94
C ASN A 6 9.20 53.04 18.80
N ALA A 7 9.86 52.94 17.65
CA ALA A 7 9.51 51.99 16.61
C ALA A 7 10.19 50.65 16.95
N VAL A 8 9.39 49.64 17.31
CA VAL A 8 9.87 48.25 17.37
C VAL A 8 9.34 47.54 16.13
N LEU A 9 10.14 47.58 15.07
CA LEU A 9 10.04 46.67 13.93
C LEU A 9 10.47 45.28 14.45
N SER A 10 9.54 44.34 14.55
CA SER A 10 9.88 42.92 14.70
C SER A 10 9.66 42.24 13.36
N LEU A 11 10.77 41.94 12.68
CA LEU A 11 10.81 41.06 11.51
C LEU A 11 10.30 39.68 11.94
N ALA A 12 9.09 39.31 11.52
CA ALA A 12 8.70 37.92 11.45
C ALA A 12 9.43 37.30 10.25
N ALA A 13 10.62 36.75 10.49
CA ALA A 13 11.23 35.80 9.57
C ALA A 13 10.38 34.54 9.61
N ILE A 14 9.44 34.40 8.67
CA ILE A 14 8.79 33.12 8.41
C ILE A 14 9.85 32.30 7.67
N SER A 15 10.53 31.47 8.44
CA SER A 15 11.41 30.43 7.96
C SER A 15 10.64 29.57 6.98
N SER A 16 10.88 29.73 5.68
CA SER A 16 10.53 28.73 4.69
C SER A 16 11.36 27.50 5.02
N ILE A 17 10.72 26.53 5.66
CA ILE A 17 11.27 25.18 5.81
C ILE A 17 11.38 24.67 4.37
N SER A 18 12.60 24.69 3.82
CA SER A 18 12.92 23.91 2.65
C SER A 18 12.82 22.45 3.07
N GLY A 19 11.62 21.87 2.91
CA GLY A 19 11.42 20.44 3.01
C GLY A 19 12.37 19.78 2.03
N THR A 20 13.21 18.89 2.53
CA THR A 20 13.87 17.91 1.69
C THR A 20 12.76 17.09 1.05
N VAL A 21 12.63 17.22 -0.26
CA VAL A 21 11.64 16.53 -1.08
C VAL A 21 11.99 15.04 -1.04
N PHE A 22 11.29 14.28 -0.22
CA PHE A 22 11.35 12.82 -0.23
C PHE A 22 9.98 12.38 -0.71
N ALA A 23 9.97 11.79 -1.90
CA ALA A 23 8.83 11.03 -2.39
C ALA A 23 8.35 10.07 -1.30
N GLU A 24 7.03 10.00 -1.06
CA GLU A 24 6.49 9.05 -0.08
C GLU A 24 6.81 7.63 -0.52
N HIS A 25 7.52 6.88 0.32
CA HIS A 25 7.77 5.47 0.07
C HIS A 25 6.58 4.64 0.55
N LEU A 26 6.04 3.85 -0.36
CA LEU A 26 4.90 2.98 -0.11
C LEU A 26 5.28 1.52 -0.31
N ARG A 27 4.75 0.70 0.59
CA ARG A 27 4.83 -0.75 0.51
C ARG A 27 3.45 -1.32 0.31
N VAL A 28 3.30 -2.13 -0.73
CA VAL A 28 2.06 -2.85 -1.01
C VAL A 28 2.25 -4.32 -0.75
N VAL A 29 1.34 -4.88 0.03
CA VAL A 29 1.33 -6.27 0.42
C VAL A 29 0.04 -6.91 -0.06
N TRP A 30 0.18 -7.96 -0.87
CA TRP A 30 -0.91 -8.89 -1.11
C TRP A 30 -0.58 -10.22 -0.46
N SER A 31 -1.59 -10.83 0.16
CA SER A 31 -1.34 -11.99 0.98
C SER A 31 -2.52 -12.94 1.00
N ALA A 32 -2.23 -14.24 1.23
CA ALA A 32 -3.25 -15.27 1.31
C ALA A 32 -2.94 -16.27 2.43
N SER A 33 -3.99 -16.75 3.10
CA SER A 33 -3.90 -17.81 4.08
C SER A 33 -4.92 -18.92 3.76
N HIS A 34 -4.53 -20.17 4.00
CA HIS A 34 -5.43 -21.30 4.00
C HIS A 34 -5.36 -21.94 5.39
N SER A 35 -6.53 -22.28 5.92
CA SER A 35 -6.58 -23.19 7.06
C SER A 35 -7.36 -24.44 6.68
N ASN A 36 -6.69 -25.58 6.81
CA ASN A 36 -7.28 -26.90 6.64
C ASN A 36 -7.57 -27.50 8.01
N SER A 37 -8.85 -27.67 8.36
CA SER A 37 -9.23 -28.36 9.60
C SER A 37 -9.26 -29.88 9.36
N ILE A 38 -8.36 -30.63 10.01
CA ILE A 38 -8.41 -32.11 10.03
C ILE A 38 -9.45 -32.52 11.10
N GLY A 39 -10.71 -32.52 10.71
CA GLY A 39 -11.86 -32.92 11.53
C GLY A 39 -12.80 -33.90 10.80
N PRO A 40 -13.87 -34.42 11.46
CA PRO A 40 -14.86 -35.32 10.85
C PRO A 40 -15.38 -34.79 9.50
N PRO A 41 -15.97 -35.63 8.62
CA PRO A 41 -16.02 -35.48 7.14
C PRO A 41 -16.64 -34.20 6.54
N SER A 42 -17.02 -33.21 7.33
CA SER A 42 -17.25 -31.83 6.95
C SER A 42 -15.95 -31.02 7.05
N GLY A 43 -14.93 -31.41 6.27
CA GLY A 43 -13.65 -30.68 6.22
C GLY A 43 -13.85 -29.28 5.68
N ASP A 44 -13.95 -28.30 6.57
CA ASP A 44 -14.06 -26.89 6.21
C ASP A 44 -12.65 -26.37 5.86
N SER A 45 -12.45 -26.03 4.59
CA SER A 45 -11.29 -25.29 4.10
C SER A 45 -11.68 -23.81 4.00
N SER A 46 -11.04 -22.94 4.77
CA SER A 46 -11.19 -21.48 4.62
C SER A 46 -9.98 -20.89 3.93
N HIS A 47 -10.25 -20.08 2.92
CA HIS A 47 -9.28 -19.25 2.22
C HIS A 47 -9.55 -17.80 2.63
N SER A 48 -8.52 -17.07 3.07
CA SER A 48 -8.57 -15.62 3.15
C SER A 48 -7.47 -15.03 2.27
N SER A 49 -7.78 -13.90 1.67
CA SER A 49 -6.84 -13.09 0.91
C SER A 49 -7.02 -11.65 1.34
N SER A 50 -5.93 -10.90 1.44
CA SER A 50 -5.96 -9.49 1.83
C SER A 50 -4.97 -8.67 1.03
N PHE A 51 -5.34 -7.43 0.74
CA PHE A 51 -4.50 -6.42 0.13
C PHE A 51 -4.35 -5.26 1.10
N ALA A 52 -3.13 -4.73 1.24
CA ALA A 52 -2.86 -3.57 2.06
C ALA A 52 -1.74 -2.69 1.49
N VAL A 53 -1.84 -1.39 1.76
CA VAL A 53 -0.83 -0.36 1.44
C VAL A 53 -0.34 0.24 2.75
N PHE A 54 0.97 0.26 2.93
CA PHE A 54 1.65 0.77 4.11
C PHE A 54 2.57 1.92 3.75
N ASN A 55 2.69 2.89 4.65
CA ASN A 55 3.75 3.89 4.61
C ASN A 55 5.03 3.37 5.32
N ASP A 56 6.10 4.17 5.30
CA ASP A 56 7.37 3.90 6.00
C ASP A 56 7.21 3.78 7.53
N ALA A 57 6.15 4.35 8.11
CA ALA A 57 5.84 4.22 9.53
C ALA A 57 5.14 2.88 9.86
N GLU A 58 4.98 2.00 8.88
CA GLU A 58 4.27 0.72 8.99
C GLU A 58 2.78 0.87 9.30
N GLU A 59 2.21 2.05 9.05
CA GLU A 59 0.78 2.31 9.18
C GLU A 59 0.06 1.89 7.91
N ALA A 60 -1.03 1.13 8.07
CA ALA A 60 -1.87 0.74 6.94
C ALA A 60 -2.72 1.95 6.49
N LEU A 61 -2.37 2.52 5.34
CA LEU A 61 -3.14 3.59 4.70
C LEU A 61 -4.43 3.04 4.08
N TYR A 62 -4.36 1.82 3.53
CA TYR A 62 -5.50 1.11 2.97
C TYR A 62 -5.38 -0.39 3.26
N SER A 63 -6.52 -1.05 3.52
CA SER A 63 -6.58 -2.51 3.59
C SER A 63 -7.97 -3.02 3.21
N ALA A 64 -8.02 -4.08 2.41
CA ALA A 64 -9.27 -4.77 2.08
C ALA A 64 -9.03 -6.26 1.82
N ASP A 65 -9.94 -7.10 2.32
CA ASP A 65 -9.94 -8.54 2.02
C ASP A 65 -10.30 -8.81 0.55
N ASN A 66 -11.30 -8.05 0.05
CA ASN A 66 -11.79 -8.13 -1.32
C ASN A 66 -11.81 -6.71 -1.92
N PRO A 67 -10.68 -6.17 -2.41
CA PRO A 67 -10.67 -4.87 -3.06
C PRO A 67 -11.61 -4.91 -4.27
N ASP A 68 -12.52 -3.93 -4.38
CA ASP A 68 -13.59 -3.88 -5.39
C ASP A 68 -14.42 -5.19 -5.42
N ASP A 69 -14.85 -5.68 -4.25
CA ASP A 69 -15.75 -6.85 -4.08
C ASP A 69 -15.27 -8.18 -4.69
N HIS A 70 -13.99 -8.28 -5.06
CA HIS A 70 -13.39 -9.47 -5.65
C HIS A 70 -12.12 -9.89 -4.92
N SER A 71 -11.76 -11.18 -5.04
CA SER A 71 -10.45 -11.67 -4.62
C SER A 71 -9.35 -10.76 -5.19
N PRO A 72 -8.34 -10.37 -4.39
CA PRO A 72 -7.29 -9.48 -4.85
C PRO A 72 -6.62 -10.00 -6.12
N CYS A 73 -6.43 -11.32 -6.26
CA CYS A 73 -5.71 -11.91 -7.39
C CYS A 73 -6.36 -13.16 -7.94
N TYR A 74 -6.20 -13.32 -9.26
CA TYR A 74 -6.67 -14.49 -10.00
C TYR A 74 -5.50 -15.36 -10.47
N ASN A 75 -5.77 -16.65 -10.65
CA ASN A 75 -4.81 -17.61 -11.20
C ASN A 75 -4.95 -17.75 -12.73
N THR A 76 -6.02 -17.19 -13.30
CA THR A 76 -6.32 -17.23 -14.74
C THR A 76 -5.69 -16.07 -15.49
N GLY A 77 -5.29 -16.30 -16.74
CA GLY A 77 -4.73 -15.26 -17.59
C GLY A 77 -3.47 -14.63 -16.99
N ASP A 78 -3.43 -13.30 -16.99
CA ASP A 78 -2.32 -12.51 -16.44
C ASP A 78 -2.55 -12.09 -14.97
N GLY A 79 -3.60 -12.61 -14.34
CA GLY A 79 -3.99 -12.26 -12.98
C GLY A 79 -5.14 -11.25 -12.95
N ARG A 80 -5.15 -10.41 -11.91
CA ARG A 80 -6.11 -9.30 -11.76
C ARG A 80 -5.33 -7.99 -11.73
N THR A 81 -5.93 -6.95 -12.29
CA THR A 81 -5.53 -5.56 -12.11
C THR A 81 -6.73 -4.78 -11.56
N PHE A 82 -6.49 -3.90 -10.59
CA PHE A 82 -7.46 -2.93 -10.09
C PHE A 82 -6.73 -1.62 -9.78
N SER A 83 -7.46 -0.51 -9.79
CA SER A 83 -6.91 0.81 -9.49
C SER A 83 -7.21 1.19 -8.04
N LEU A 84 -6.27 1.85 -7.39
CA LEU A 84 -6.49 2.53 -6.11
C LEU A 84 -6.21 4.01 -6.33
N THR A 85 -7.17 4.83 -5.93
CA THR A 85 -7.09 6.28 -6.00
C THR A 85 -7.11 6.83 -4.59
N SER A 86 -6.42 7.95 -4.38
CA SER A 86 -6.41 8.66 -3.10
C SER A 86 -6.40 10.16 -3.33
N GLY A 87 -7.06 10.90 -2.43
CA GLY A 87 -7.08 12.36 -2.48
C GLY A 87 -5.73 13.02 -2.20
N CYS A 88 -4.79 12.29 -1.59
CA CYS A 88 -3.44 12.76 -1.25
C CYS A 88 -2.38 12.41 -2.30
N TRP A 89 -2.69 11.54 -3.27
CA TRP A 89 -1.78 11.23 -4.37
C TRP A 89 -2.02 12.14 -5.57
N ASN A 90 -0.95 12.54 -6.27
CA ASN A 90 -1.05 13.32 -7.51
C ASN A 90 -1.51 12.47 -8.71
N GLN A 91 -1.48 11.14 -8.58
CA GLN A 91 -1.93 10.22 -9.61
C GLN A 91 -2.52 8.94 -9.01
N ASP A 92 -3.30 8.23 -9.83
CA ASP A 92 -3.82 6.91 -9.50
C ASP A 92 -2.76 5.84 -9.74
N TYR A 93 -2.80 4.77 -8.94
CA TYR A 93 -1.94 3.60 -9.10
C TYR A 93 -2.77 2.38 -9.44
N GLN A 94 -2.24 1.51 -10.29
CA GLN A 94 -2.85 0.21 -10.56
C GLN A 94 -2.05 -0.89 -9.88
N PHE A 95 -2.77 -1.82 -9.28
CA PHE A 95 -2.22 -2.97 -8.60
C PHE A 95 -2.57 -4.20 -9.39
N LYS A 96 -1.52 -4.85 -9.89
CA LYS A 96 -1.64 -6.08 -10.65
C LYS A 96 -1.06 -7.22 -9.85
N CYS A 97 -1.76 -8.34 -9.82
CA CYS A 97 -1.27 -9.49 -9.09
C CYS A 97 -1.80 -10.80 -9.64
N LYS A 98 -1.02 -11.85 -9.43
CA LYS A 98 -1.27 -13.19 -9.97
C LYS A 98 -1.10 -14.22 -8.88
N SER A 99 -2.13 -15.04 -8.69
CA SER A 99 -2.07 -16.19 -7.81
C SER A 99 -1.61 -17.45 -8.53
N SER A 100 -1.10 -18.40 -7.76
CA SER A 100 -0.86 -19.77 -8.19
C SER A 100 -2.19 -20.53 -8.31
N PHE A 101 -2.15 -21.74 -8.88
CA PHE A 101 -3.34 -22.60 -8.91
C PHE A 101 -3.90 -22.89 -7.51
N GLY A 102 -3.02 -22.95 -6.50
CA GLY A 102 -3.40 -23.14 -5.11
C GLY A 102 -3.79 -21.85 -4.39
N GLY A 103 -4.12 -20.75 -5.08
CA GLY A 103 -4.55 -19.49 -4.44
C GLY A 103 -3.42 -18.64 -3.84
N ASN A 104 -2.23 -19.22 -3.61
CA ASN A 104 -1.09 -18.49 -3.05
C ASN A 104 -0.59 -17.37 -3.96
N PRO A 105 -0.05 -16.28 -3.39
CA PRO A 105 0.65 -15.28 -4.17
C PRO A 105 1.77 -15.81 -5.03
N LYS A 106 1.88 -15.26 -6.25
CA LYS A 106 2.94 -15.62 -7.19
C LYS A 106 3.73 -14.40 -7.65
N LYS A 107 3.04 -13.36 -8.09
CA LYS A 107 3.64 -12.10 -8.54
C LYS A 107 2.69 -10.93 -8.24
N CYS A 108 3.26 -9.78 -7.92
CA CYS A 108 2.57 -8.52 -7.75
C CYS A 108 3.37 -7.43 -8.47
N GLU A 109 2.68 -6.42 -8.95
CA GLU A 109 3.22 -5.37 -9.77
C GLU A 109 2.40 -4.10 -9.51
N ILE A 110 3.10 -2.97 -9.38
CA ILE A 110 2.51 -1.66 -9.20
C ILE A 110 2.75 -0.91 -10.50
N LEU A 111 1.68 -0.36 -11.06
CA LEU A 111 1.71 0.39 -12.29
C LEU A 111 1.28 1.84 -12.02
N ASP A 112 1.79 2.76 -12.82
CA ASP A 112 1.22 4.11 -12.90
C ASP A 112 -0.16 4.09 -13.60
N ALA A 113 -0.81 5.25 -13.66
CA ALA A 113 -2.09 5.43 -14.35
C ALA A 113 -2.03 5.06 -15.85
N ASP A 114 -0.86 5.15 -16.49
CA ASP A 114 -0.64 4.79 -17.89
C ASP A 114 -0.35 3.28 -18.09
N GLY A 115 -0.22 2.51 -17.00
CA GLY A 115 0.07 1.08 -17.03
C GLY A 115 1.55 0.73 -17.13
N ASN A 116 2.46 1.69 -16.90
CA ASN A 116 3.88 1.42 -16.83
C ASN A 116 4.26 0.85 -15.46
N SER A 117 5.15 -0.14 -15.46
CA SER A 117 5.63 -0.78 -14.23
C SER A 117 6.50 0.18 -13.41
N LEU A 118 6.10 0.41 -12.16
CA LEU A 118 6.83 1.17 -11.16
C LEU A 118 7.61 0.25 -10.23
N ALA A 119 7.01 -0.89 -9.85
CA ALA A 119 7.63 -1.87 -8.98
C ALA A 119 7.06 -3.27 -9.23
N GLU A 120 7.87 -4.29 -8.98
CA GLU A 120 7.47 -5.69 -9.07
C GLU A 120 7.90 -6.43 -7.80
N GLY A 121 7.07 -7.37 -7.38
CA GLY A 121 7.32 -8.30 -6.29
C GLY A 121 7.06 -9.73 -6.74
N ASP A 122 7.87 -10.65 -6.24
CA ASP A 122 7.60 -12.08 -6.34
C ASP A 122 7.06 -12.61 -5.01
N SER A 123 6.44 -13.78 -5.05
CA SER A 123 5.99 -14.46 -3.83
C SER A 123 7.15 -14.68 -2.87
N ASP A 124 7.04 -14.13 -1.67
CA ASP A 124 7.93 -14.42 -0.57
C ASP A 124 7.21 -15.32 0.45
N VAL A 125 7.83 -16.49 0.66
CA VAL A 125 7.49 -17.44 1.73
C VAL A 125 8.45 -17.29 2.91
N SER A 126 9.36 -16.31 2.89
CA SER A 126 10.37 -16.11 3.92
C SER A 126 9.78 -15.39 5.14
N GLU A 127 10.09 -15.94 6.32
CA GLU A 127 9.69 -15.44 7.65
C GLU A 127 10.23 -14.04 8.01
N SER A 128 10.84 -13.33 7.06
CA SER A 128 11.42 -12.00 7.22
C SER A 128 10.34 -10.92 7.37
N PHE A 129 9.11 -11.19 6.94
CA PHE A 129 8.01 -10.22 6.97
C PHE A 129 7.35 -10.17 8.35
N ARG A 130 7.80 -9.22 9.16
CA ARG A 130 7.43 -9.07 10.58
C ARG A 130 6.39 -7.97 10.85
N VAL A 131 5.68 -7.49 9.83
CA VAL A 131 4.75 -6.35 9.97
C VAL A 131 3.30 -6.80 10.13
N ILE A 132 2.94 -8.00 9.69
CA ILE A 132 1.59 -8.52 9.85
C ILE A 132 1.72 -9.95 10.37
N SER A 133 1.34 -10.18 11.63
CA SER A 133 1.27 -11.51 12.23
C SER A 133 0.09 -12.26 11.61
N ILE A 134 0.32 -12.80 10.43
CA ILE A 134 -0.67 -13.59 9.70
C ILE A 134 0.02 -14.91 9.38
N ASP A 135 -0.61 -16.00 9.79
CA ASP A 135 -0.24 -17.38 9.50
C ASP A 135 -0.40 -17.64 7.98
N GLN A 136 0.43 -17.00 7.15
CA GLN A 136 0.23 -16.93 5.71
C GLN A 136 1.07 -17.95 4.97
N GLU A 137 0.43 -18.65 4.04
CA GLU A 137 1.11 -19.58 3.13
C GLU A 137 1.75 -18.87 1.92
N GLY A 138 1.77 -17.53 1.94
CA GLY A 138 2.57 -16.70 1.04
C GLY A 138 2.12 -15.24 1.06
N SER A 139 3.07 -14.34 0.83
CA SER A 139 2.81 -12.92 0.57
C SER A 139 3.54 -12.47 -0.68
N CYS A 140 3.09 -11.39 -1.29
CA CYS A 140 3.81 -10.70 -2.35
C CYS A 140 3.90 -9.24 -1.98
N VAL A 141 5.12 -8.70 -2.07
CA VAL A 141 5.43 -7.35 -1.63
C VAL A 141 6.09 -6.60 -2.77
N ALA A 142 5.56 -5.43 -3.07
CA ALA A 142 6.17 -4.47 -3.99
C ALA A 142 6.28 -3.12 -3.27
N GLU A 143 7.43 -2.48 -3.41
CA GLU A 143 7.74 -1.20 -2.77
C GLU A 143 8.06 -0.19 -3.85
N PHE A 144 7.54 1.04 -3.72
CA PHE A 144 7.71 2.10 -4.70
C PHE A 144 7.64 3.47 -4.03
N ASP A 145 8.26 4.45 -4.67
CA ASP A 145 8.16 5.85 -4.27
C ASP A 145 7.01 6.50 -5.05
N THR A 146 6.12 7.21 -4.37
CA THR A 146 5.10 8.02 -5.01
C THR A 146 5.74 9.23 -5.69
N GLY A 147 5.02 9.88 -6.60
CA GLY A 147 5.47 11.17 -7.14
C GLY A 147 5.25 12.34 -6.19
N ASP A 148 4.83 12.07 -4.95
CA ASP A 148 4.21 13.04 -4.05
C ASP A 148 5.19 13.53 -2.99
N ASP A 149 5.21 14.85 -2.81
CA ASP A 149 6.10 15.54 -1.87
C ASP A 149 5.59 15.48 -0.41
N GLU A 150 4.32 15.12 -0.23
CA GLU A 150 3.65 14.96 1.07
C GLU A 150 3.12 13.53 1.17
N GLY A 151 3.42 12.86 2.28
CA GLY A 151 2.91 11.51 2.54
C GLY A 151 1.46 11.51 2.96
N CYS A 152 0.74 10.45 2.58
CA CYS A 152 -0.62 10.21 2.99
C CYS A 152 -0.69 9.78 4.46
N SER A 153 -1.83 10.09 5.07
CA SER A 153 -2.20 9.70 6.44
C SER A 153 -3.34 8.69 6.43
N THR A 154 -3.62 8.10 7.59
CA THR A 154 -4.74 7.17 7.76
C THR A 154 -6.13 7.83 7.71
N ASP A 155 -6.19 9.17 7.73
CA ASP A 155 -7.43 9.94 7.64
C ASP A 155 -7.81 10.30 6.19
N ASP A 156 -6.93 9.99 5.22
CA ASP A 156 -7.16 10.27 3.80
C ASP A 156 -8.17 9.28 3.18
N GLU A 157 -8.90 9.74 2.16
CA GLU A 157 -9.92 8.93 1.48
C GLU A 157 -9.30 8.13 0.34
N PHE A 158 -9.49 6.81 0.38
CA PHE A 158 -9.03 5.87 -0.63
C PHE A 158 -10.22 5.17 -1.31
N SER A 159 -10.14 4.98 -2.63
CA SER A 159 -11.17 4.29 -3.42
C SER A 159 -10.57 3.27 -4.37
N VAL A 160 -11.23 2.11 -4.53
CA VAL A 160 -10.83 1.06 -5.48
C VAL A 160 -11.81 0.98 -6.65
N ALA A 161 -11.29 0.75 -7.84
CA ALA A 161 -12.06 0.53 -9.08
C ALA A 161 -11.42 -0.52 -10.00
#